data_AF-A0A0F9QCY6-F1
#
_entry.id   AF-A0A0F9QCY6-F1
#
_cell.length_a   1.000
_cell.length_b   1.000
_cell.length_c   1.000
_cell.angle_alpha   90.00
_cell.angle_beta   90.00
_cell.angle_gamma   90.00
#
_symmetry.space_group_name_H-M   'P 1'
#
loop_
_entity.id
_entity.type
_entity.pdbx_description
1 polymer ?
#
loop_
_entity_poly.entity_id
_entity_poly.type
_entity_poly.pdbx_seq_one_letter_code
_entity_poly.pdbx_strand_id
1 'polypeptide(L)'
;MKDTKFHGFVSAINARDISHGSLLLSFGLSPRITPNQQAGIAFHWIAEYIFMMHTRIDNNCISSYESKINRENLIRPDNTILVNKELRKLTKYARLIPSNIKFIHKDYYLIHSSKRSQYKYGRGYQNKDSILLLVPLNIKNSKKTPLKNIKILSVYDFCDFFGFSDEKRREFIHFAWLALGCVRDTVDRAEKLSELEQKADDYKNELKTNPKINFSN
;
A
#
# COMPACT_ATOMS: atom_id res chain seq x y z
N MET A 1 7.65 -5.58 7.13
CA MET A 1 6.41 -5.44 7.94
C MET A 1 6.94 -5.73 9.29
N LYS A 2 6.78 -4.85 10.30
CA LYS A 2 5.45 -4.46 10.83
C LYS A 2 4.47 -5.60 10.71
N ASP A 3 4.86 -6.68 11.34
CA ASP A 3 4.12 -7.92 11.44
C ASP A 3 3.39 -7.83 12.79
N THR A 4 2.29 -7.07 12.84
CA THR A 4 1.49 -6.90 14.07
C THR A 4 0.33 -7.90 14.17
N LYS A 5 -0.13 -8.49 13.05
CA LYS A 5 -0.97 -9.71 13.08
C LYS A 5 -0.15 -10.95 13.46
N PHE A 6 1.13 -10.90 13.10
CA PHE A 6 2.17 -11.81 13.52
C PHE A 6 2.47 -11.66 15.02
N HIS A 7 2.53 -10.45 15.59
CA HIS A 7 2.69 -10.28 17.04
C HIS A 7 1.62 -11.01 17.86
N GLY A 8 0.33 -10.89 17.53
CA GLY A 8 -0.74 -11.58 18.29
C GLY A 8 -0.74 -13.11 18.13
N PHE A 9 -0.35 -13.60 16.95
CA PHE A 9 -0.19 -15.04 16.67
C PHE A 9 1.07 -15.62 17.35
N VAL A 10 2.16 -14.86 17.35
CA VAL A 10 3.42 -15.14 18.06
C VAL A 10 3.22 -15.16 19.57
N SER A 11 2.40 -14.25 20.12
CA SER A 11 2.03 -14.25 21.54
C SER A 11 1.23 -15.50 21.95
N ALA A 12 0.37 -16.02 21.07
CA ALA A 12 -0.42 -17.24 21.33
C ALA A 12 0.38 -18.55 21.20
N ILE A 13 1.48 -18.53 20.43
CA ILE A 13 2.41 -19.65 20.24
C ILE A 13 3.39 -19.75 21.40
N ASN A 14 3.92 -18.61 21.88
CA ASN A 14 4.79 -18.54 23.06
C ASN A 14 4.09 -18.98 24.36
N ALA A 15 2.76 -18.86 24.44
CA ALA A 15 1.97 -19.36 25.57
C ALA A 15 1.83 -20.91 25.60
N ARG A 16 2.34 -21.63 24.58
CA ARG A 16 2.22 -23.08 24.40
C ARG A 16 3.55 -23.81 24.20
N ASP A 17 4.69 -23.17 24.47
CA ASP A 17 6.07 -23.72 24.35
C ASP A 17 6.47 -24.30 22.98
N ILE A 18 5.77 -23.94 21.89
CA ILE A 18 6.13 -24.36 20.54
C ILE A 18 6.95 -23.24 19.89
N SER A 19 8.19 -23.51 19.48
CA SER A 19 8.99 -22.48 18.81
C SER A 19 8.44 -22.15 17.41
N HIS A 20 8.38 -20.86 17.06
CA HIS A 20 7.94 -20.39 15.74
C HIS A 20 8.80 -20.95 14.58
N GLY A 21 10.07 -21.27 14.85
CA GLY A 21 10.97 -21.94 13.90
C GLY A 21 10.59 -23.40 13.66
N SER A 22 10.11 -24.09 14.70
CA SER A 22 9.66 -25.48 14.64
C SER A 22 8.38 -25.65 13.82
N LEU A 23 7.48 -24.64 13.85
CA LEU A 23 6.23 -24.63 13.08
C LEU A 23 6.47 -24.37 11.59
N LEU A 24 7.41 -23.49 11.23
CA LEU A 24 7.69 -23.20 9.82
C LEU A 24 8.49 -24.31 9.12
N LEU A 25 9.33 -25.03 9.88
CA LEU A 25 9.99 -26.26 9.43
C LEU A 25 9.02 -27.41 9.17
N SER A 26 7.90 -27.52 9.92
CA SER A 26 6.89 -28.56 9.69
C SER A 26 5.99 -28.31 8.47
N PHE A 27 5.96 -27.08 7.94
CA PHE A 27 5.26 -26.72 6.69
C PHE A 27 6.19 -26.47 5.50
N GLY A 28 7.49 -26.75 5.61
CA GLY A 28 8.45 -26.61 4.52
C GLY A 28 8.79 -25.16 4.12
N LEU A 29 8.58 -24.18 5.02
CA LEU A 29 8.84 -22.76 4.77
C LEU A 29 10.05 -22.25 5.58
N SER A 30 10.92 -21.47 4.94
CA SER A 30 12.10 -20.87 5.60
C SER A 30 11.68 -19.68 6.49
N PRO A 31 12.10 -19.63 7.77
CA PRO A 31 11.54 -18.72 8.79
C PRO A 31 12.15 -17.30 8.82
N ARG A 32 12.66 -16.77 7.71
CA ARG A 32 13.29 -15.44 7.67
C ARG A 32 12.47 -14.48 6.80
N ILE A 33 11.90 -13.43 7.40
CA ILE A 33 11.38 -12.28 6.64
C ILE A 33 12.57 -11.69 5.88
N THR A 34 12.53 -11.79 4.56
CA THR A 34 13.60 -11.29 3.72
C THR A 34 13.66 -9.76 3.81
N PRO A 35 14.83 -9.12 3.62
CA PRO A 35 14.91 -7.66 3.60
C PRO A 35 13.98 -7.03 2.54
N ASN A 36 13.66 -7.77 1.48
CA ASN A 36 12.67 -7.36 0.48
C ASN A 36 11.26 -7.28 1.05
N GLN A 37 10.86 -8.24 1.89
CA GLN A 37 9.59 -8.18 2.61
C GLN A 37 9.61 -7.01 3.60
N GLN A 38 10.69 -6.80 4.37
CA GLN A 38 10.80 -5.65 5.28
C GLN A 38 10.62 -4.31 4.54
N ALA A 39 11.40 -4.09 3.47
CA ALA A 39 11.33 -2.90 2.64
C ALA A 39 9.95 -2.66 2.01
N GLY A 40 9.33 -3.71 1.47
CA GLY A 40 8.00 -3.63 0.85
C GLY A 40 6.92 -3.13 1.78
N ILE A 41 7.16 -3.21 3.09
CA ILE A 41 6.16 -2.90 4.08
C ILE A 41 6.45 -1.54 4.67
N ALA A 42 7.71 -1.29 5.00
CA ALA A 42 8.10 0.04 5.44
C ALA A 42 7.61 1.06 4.40
N PHE A 43 7.83 0.77 3.11
CA PHE A 43 7.26 1.54 2.02
C PHE A 43 5.74 1.58 2.02
N HIS A 44 5.07 0.45 2.30
CA HIS A 44 3.61 0.42 2.36
C HIS A 44 3.10 1.49 3.33
N TRP A 45 3.48 1.42 4.60
CA TRP A 45 3.07 2.39 5.61
C TRP A 45 3.38 3.85 5.24
N ILE A 46 4.54 4.09 4.63
CA ILE A 46 4.93 5.41 4.12
C ILE A 46 3.98 5.89 3.01
N ALA A 47 3.77 5.06 1.99
CA ALA A 47 2.91 5.36 0.84
C ALA A 47 1.48 5.66 1.28
N GLU A 48 0.98 4.91 2.26
CA GLU A 48 -0.34 5.13 2.84
C GLU A 48 -0.42 6.44 3.61
N TYR A 49 0.52 6.69 4.53
CA TYR A 49 0.56 7.95 5.28
C TYR A 49 0.55 9.16 4.35
N ILE A 50 1.44 9.19 3.36
CA ILE A 50 1.56 10.29 2.40
C ILE A 50 0.25 10.47 1.63
N PHE A 51 -0.32 9.36 1.14
CA PHE A 51 -1.60 9.39 0.43
C PHE A 51 -2.74 9.94 1.31
N MET A 52 -2.79 9.54 2.57
CA MET A 52 -3.84 9.93 3.51
C MET A 52 -3.73 11.38 3.93
N MET A 53 -2.51 11.88 4.20
CA MET A 53 -2.25 13.30 4.43
C MET A 53 -2.71 14.12 3.24
N HIS A 54 -2.23 13.79 2.04
CA HIS A 54 -2.60 14.51 0.83
C HIS A 54 -4.11 14.49 0.59
N THR A 55 -4.74 13.31 0.66
CA THR A 55 -6.17 13.21 0.28
C THR A 55 -7.12 13.67 1.36
N ARG A 56 -6.98 13.21 2.62
CA ARG A 56 -7.92 13.57 3.69
C ARG A 56 -7.63 14.92 4.30
N ILE A 57 -6.39 15.14 4.71
CA ILE A 57 -6.03 16.30 5.52
C ILE A 57 -5.94 17.54 4.63
N ASP A 58 -5.19 17.43 3.54
CA ASP A 58 -4.93 18.59 2.69
C ASP A 58 -6.08 18.87 1.71
N ASN A 59 -6.86 17.84 1.36
CA ASN A 59 -7.88 17.93 0.30
C ASN A 59 -9.28 17.43 0.69
N ASN A 60 -9.53 17.13 1.96
CA ASN A 60 -10.85 16.78 2.51
C ASN A 60 -11.59 15.65 1.77
N CYS A 61 -10.86 14.72 1.16
CA CYS A 61 -11.44 13.56 0.50
C CYS A 61 -11.81 12.47 1.50
N ILE A 62 -12.81 11.65 1.15
CA ILE A 62 -13.19 10.47 1.95
C ILE A 62 -12.37 9.27 1.45
N SER A 63 -11.17 9.08 2.00
CA SER A 63 -10.40 7.85 1.86
C SER A 63 -10.50 6.99 3.11
N SER A 64 -10.07 5.73 3.11
CA SER A 64 -10.06 4.83 4.27
C SER A 64 -8.97 3.77 4.15
N TYR A 65 -8.32 3.49 5.28
CA TYR A 65 -7.36 2.40 5.47
C TYR A 65 -8.11 1.06 5.65
N GLU A 66 -7.60 -0.03 5.09
CA GLU A 66 -8.13 -1.40 5.26
C GLU A 66 -9.66 -1.52 5.13
N SER A 67 -10.25 -0.87 4.13
CA SER A 67 -11.72 -0.78 4.03
C SER A 67 -12.35 -2.14 3.77
N LYS A 68 -13.32 -2.54 4.61
CA LYS A 68 -14.06 -3.80 4.40
C LYS A 68 -14.93 -3.69 3.16
N ILE A 69 -14.67 -4.51 2.14
CA ILE A 69 -15.46 -4.53 0.89
C ILE A 69 -16.77 -5.32 1.06
N ASN A 70 -16.85 -6.30 1.98
CA ASN A 70 -18.07 -7.07 2.25
C ASN A 70 -18.19 -7.48 3.73
N ARG A 71 -19.41 -7.75 4.23
CA ARG A 71 -19.67 -8.13 5.64
C ARG A 71 -18.97 -9.44 6.05
N GLU A 72 -18.74 -10.35 5.11
CA GLU A 72 -18.12 -11.69 5.33
C GLU A 72 -16.57 -11.73 5.33
N ASN A 73 -15.89 -10.62 5.01
CA ASN A 73 -14.47 -10.29 5.28
C ASN A 73 -13.38 -11.40 5.26
N LEU A 74 -12.82 -11.73 4.10
CA LEU A 74 -11.47 -12.31 3.99
C LEU A 74 -10.45 -11.44 3.24
N ILE A 75 -10.89 -10.43 2.47
CA ILE A 75 -9.98 -9.65 1.61
C ILE A 75 -10.20 -8.15 1.83
N ARG A 76 -9.15 -7.46 2.25
CA ARG A 76 -9.14 -6.00 2.48
C ARG A 76 -8.15 -5.35 1.50
N PRO A 77 -8.55 -4.31 0.76
CA PRO A 77 -7.64 -3.46 0.02
C PRO A 77 -6.90 -2.57 1.01
N ASP A 78 -5.65 -2.27 0.69
CA ASP A 78 -4.77 -1.50 1.56
C ASP A 78 -5.35 -0.09 1.80
N ASN A 79 -5.70 0.59 0.70
CA ASN A 79 -6.42 1.86 0.76
C ASN A 79 -7.58 1.91 -0.21
N THR A 80 -8.67 2.53 0.25
CA THR A 80 -9.83 2.86 -0.57
C THR A 80 -10.06 4.37 -0.55
N ILE A 81 -10.56 4.93 -1.65
CA ILE A 81 -11.06 6.31 -1.67
C ILE A 81 -12.40 6.36 -2.40
N LEU A 82 -13.34 7.09 -1.81
CA LEU A 82 -14.65 7.35 -2.38
C LEU A 82 -14.51 8.37 -3.51
N VAL A 83 -15.12 8.07 -4.65
CA VAL A 83 -15.21 8.97 -5.80
C VAL A 83 -16.32 9.99 -5.55
N ASN A 84 -16.02 11.01 -4.75
CA ASN A 84 -16.91 12.11 -4.42
C ASN A 84 -16.55 13.40 -5.15
N LYS A 85 -17.29 14.48 -4.87
CA LYS A 85 -17.06 15.80 -5.48
C LYS A 85 -15.65 16.34 -5.19
N GLU A 86 -15.14 16.13 -3.97
CA GLU A 86 -13.80 16.60 -3.58
C GLU A 86 -12.70 15.88 -4.36
N LEU A 87 -12.76 14.55 -4.47
CA LEU A 87 -11.80 13.80 -5.29
C LEU A 87 -11.86 14.24 -6.76
N ARG A 88 -13.06 14.48 -7.31
CA ARG A 88 -13.21 14.94 -8.70
C ARG A 88 -12.68 16.36 -8.92
N LYS A 89 -12.60 17.20 -7.89
CA LYS A 89 -11.95 18.52 -8.00
C LYS A 89 -10.44 18.41 -8.07
N LEU A 90 -9.87 17.44 -7.33
CA LEU A 90 -8.44 17.21 -7.13
C LEU A 90 -7.63 17.18 -8.44
N THR A 91 -8.08 16.40 -9.44
CA THR A 91 -7.35 16.26 -10.71
C THR A 91 -8.26 16.11 -11.92
N LYS A 92 -7.72 16.46 -13.10
CA LYS A 92 -8.37 16.16 -14.39
C LYS A 92 -8.63 14.66 -14.57
N TYR A 93 -7.77 13.80 -14.05
CA TYR A 93 -7.92 12.34 -14.15
C TYR A 93 -9.08 11.81 -13.32
N ALA A 94 -9.26 12.35 -12.11
CA ALA A 94 -10.39 12.00 -11.24
C ALA A 94 -11.74 12.43 -11.85
N ARG A 95 -11.78 13.53 -12.61
CA ARG A 95 -12.99 13.97 -13.34
C ARG A 95 -13.45 12.95 -14.39
N LEU A 96 -12.49 12.28 -15.04
CA LEU A 96 -12.74 11.31 -16.10
C LEU A 96 -13.14 9.92 -15.58
N ILE A 97 -13.18 9.71 -14.25
CA ILE A 97 -13.64 8.45 -13.67
C ILE A 97 -15.14 8.29 -13.98
N PRO A 98 -15.55 7.14 -14.58
CA PRO A 98 -16.96 6.89 -14.90
C PRO A 98 -17.88 7.08 -13.69
N SER A 99 -19.09 7.59 -13.92
CA SER A 99 -20.04 7.93 -12.85
C SER A 99 -20.51 6.73 -12.03
N ASN A 100 -20.51 5.53 -12.62
CA ASN A 100 -20.85 4.29 -11.92
C ASN A 100 -19.76 3.84 -10.92
N ILE A 101 -18.53 4.32 -11.05
CA ILE A 101 -17.44 3.98 -10.13
C ILE A 101 -17.55 4.85 -8.88
N LYS A 102 -17.77 4.19 -7.75
CA LYS A 102 -17.89 4.78 -6.42
C LYS A 102 -16.58 4.67 -5.64
N PHE A 103 -15.77 3.64 -5.89
CA PHE A 103 -14.56 3.37 -5.09
C PHE A 103 -13.31 3.19 -5.95
N ILE A 104 -12.19 3.67 -5.43
CA ILE A 104 -10.85 3.38 -5.97
C ILE A 104 -10.06 2.67 -4.88
N HIS A 105 -9.72 1.42 -5.13
CA HIS A 105 -8.80 0.65 -4.31
C HIS A 105 -7.38 0.81 -4.84
N LYS A 106 -6.40 0.81 -3.93
CA LYS A 106 -4.99 0.96 -4.25
C LYS A 106 -4.20 -0.17 -3.61
N ASP A 107 -3.18 -0.63 -4.31
CA ASP A 107 -2.27 -1.66 -3.84
C ASP A 107 -0.87 -1.40 -4.39
N TYR A 108 0.12 -1.36 -3.50
CA TYR A 108 1.51 -1.04 -3.80
C TYR A 108 2.38 -2.29 -3.73
N TYR A 109 3.34 -2.44 -4.64
CA TYR A 109 4.23 -3.61 -4.61
C TYR A 109 5.58 -3.32 -5.27
N LEU A 110 6.63 -3.92 -4.72
CA LEU A 110 8.02 -3.60 -5.08
C LEU A 110 8.35 -3.88 -6.56
N ILE A 111 7.96 -5.04 -7.06
CA ILE A 111 8.34 -5.52 -8.39
C ILE A 111 7.10 -5.99 -9.15
N HIS A 112 6.92 -5.40 -10.34
CA HIS A 112 6.00 -5.85 -11.36
C HIS A 112 6.45 -7.16 -11.99
N SER A 113 5.53 -8.12 -12.01
CA SER A 113 5.58 -9.30 -12.88
C SER A 113 4.16 -9.66 -13.29
N SER A 114 3.97 -10.23 -14.48
CA SER A 114 2.66 -10.65 -14.96
C SER A 114 1.94 -11.57 -13.96
N LYS A 115 2.68 -12.51 -13.35
CA LYS A 115 2.17 -13.41 -12.31
C LYS A 115 1.69 -12.66 -11.06
N ARG A 116 2.44 -11.66 -10.57
CA ARG A 116 2.01 -10.85 -9.42
C ARG A 116 0.80 -10.01 -9.74
N SER A 117 0.74 -9.38 -10.91
CA SER A 117 -0.43 -8.59 -11.30
C SER A 117 -1.67 -9.47 -11.45
N GLN A 118 -1.57 -10.65 -12.07
CA GLN A 118 -2.67 -11.61 -12.16
C GLN A 118 -3.16 -12.05 -10.78
N TYR A 119 -2.24 -12.37 -9.86
CA TYR A 119 -2.61 -12.70 -8.47
C TYR A 119 -3.36 -11.54 -7.79
N LYS A 120 -2.93 -10.30 -8.01
CA LYS A 120 -3.62 -9.11 -7.49
C LYS A 120 -4.98 -8.89 -8.15
N TYR A 121 -5.13 -9.17 -9.44
CA TYR A 121 -6.43 -9.15 -10.14
C TYR A 121 -7.40 -10.14 -9.49
N GLY A 122 -6.91 -11.33 -9.10
CA GLY A 122 -7.70 -12.37 -8.46
C GLY A 122 -8.19 -12.05 -7.05
N ARG A 123 -7.77 -10.93 -6.43
CA ARG A 123 -8.21 -10.53 -5.09
C ARG A 123 -9.63 -9.95 -5.05
N GLY A 124 -10.22 -9.62 -6.20
CA GLY A 124 -11.61 -9.15 -6.26
C GLY A 124 -11.83 -7.75 -5.68
N TYR A 125 -10.80 -6.90 -5.64
CA TYR A 125 -10.96 -5.49 -5.23
C TYR A 125 -11.75 -4.68 -6.26
N GLN A 126 -11.72 -5.09 -7.51
CA GLN A 126 -12.44 -4.45 -8.61
C GLN A 126 -13.77 -5.15 -8.90
N ASN A 127 -14.80 -4.37 -9.19
CA ASN A 127 -16.12 -4.85 -9.61
C ASN A 127 -16.78 -3.78 -10.53
N LYS A 128 -18.10 -3.80 -10.73
CA LYS A 128 -18.82 -2.81 -11.55
C LYS A 128 -18.81 -1.37 -11.01
N ASP A 129 -18.62 -1.17 -9.70
CA ASP A 129 -18.64 0.13 -9.03
C ASP A 129 -17.30 0.49 -8.35
N SER A 130 -16.25 -0.29 -8.58
CA SER A 130 -14.92 -0.02 -8.06
C SER A 130 -13.82 -0.27 -9.09
N ILE A 131 -12.72 0.47 -8.97
CA ILE A 131 -11.49 0.23 -9.73
C ILE A 131 -10.34 -0.14 -8.80
N LEU A 132 -9.40 -0.95 -9.29
CA LEU A 132 -8.14 -1.25 -8.61
C LEU A 132 -6.97 -0.56 -9.32
N LEU A 133 -6.26 0.29 -8.59
CA LEU A 133 -4.98 0.86 -9.01
C LEU A 133 -3.84 0.05 -8.42
N LEU A 134 -3.06 -0.57 -9.30
CA LEU A 134 -1.85 -1.31 -8.96
C LEU A 134 -0.64 -0.43 -9.22
N VAL A 135 0.18 -0.21 -8.20
CA VAL A 135 1.33 0.70 -8.28
C VAL A 135 2.63 -0.09 -8.01
N PRO A 136 3.22 -0.71 -9.04
CA PRO A 136 4.54 -1.30 -8.91
C PRO A 136 5.65 -0.24 -8.93
N LEU A 137 6.65 -0.40 -8.06
CA LEU A 137 7.73 0.60 -7.93
C LEU A 137 8.77 0.54 -9.05
N ASN A 138 8.89 -0.61 -9.73
CA ASN A 138 9.95 -0.85 -10.72
C ASN A 138 9.56 -0.53 -12.17
N ILE A 139 8.38 0.03 -12.45
CA ILE A 139 7.96 0.39 -13.81
C ILE A 139 8.12 1.89 -14.04
N LYS A 140 8.64 2.24 -15.23
CA LYS A 140 8.77 3.65 -15.65
C LYS A 140 7.46 4.22 -16.20
N ASN A 141 6.67 3.38 -16.89
CA ASN A 141 5.45 3.78 -17.59
C ASN A 141 4.29 2.87 -17.18
N SER A 142 3.09 3.45 -17.03
CA SER A 142 1.84 2.71 -16.84
C SER A 142 1.64 1.60 -17.86
N LYS A 143 1.01 0.49 -17.45
CA LYS A 143 0.76 -0.68 -18.28
C LYS A 143 -0.73 -0.81 -18.59
N LYS A 144 -1.03 -1.16 -19.85
CA LYS A 144 -2.38 -1.57 -20.24
C LYS A 144 -2.71 -2.89 -19.56
N THR A 145 -3.98 -3.05 -19.18
CA THR A 145 -4.51 -4.30 -18.66
C THR A 145 -5.74 -4.68 -19.48
N PRO A 146 -5.98 -5.99 -19.70
CA PRO A 146 -7.18 -6.46 -20.39
C PRO A 146 -8.46 -6.19 -19.58
N LEU A 147 -8.35 -5.90 -18.27
CA LEU A 147 -9.49 -5.69 -17.38
C LEU A 147 -9.80 -4.20 -17.24
N LYS A 148 -11.01 -3.77 -17.64
CA LYS A 148 -11.44 -2.36 -17.67
C LYS A 148 -11.32 -1.64 -16.31
N ASN A 149 -11.56 -2.35 -15.21
CA ASN A 149 -11.60 -1.78 -13.87
C ASN A 149 -10.30 -2.00 -13.08
N ILE A 150 -9.21 -2.29 -13.78
CA ILE A 150 -7.87 -2.32 -13.19
C ILE A 150 -7.00 -1.33 -13.97
N LYS A 151 -6.06 -0.68 -13.29
CA LYS A 151 -5.01 0.12 -13.92
C LYS A 151 -3.69 -0.18 -13.24
N ILE A 152 -2.64 -0.39 -14.04
CA ILE A 152 -1.27 -0.48 -13.52
C ILE A 152 -0.61 0.86 -13.79
N LEU A 153 -0.35 1.62 -12.73
CA LEU A 153 0.23 2.96 -12.81
C LEU A 153 1.69 2.94 -12.40
N SER A 154 2.53 3.71 -13.10
CA SER A 154 3.86 4.04 -12.57
C SER A 154 3.71 4.90 -11.31
N VAL A 155 4.78 5.01 -10.52
CA VAL A 155 4.82 5.90 -9.35
C VAL A 155 4.50 7.34 -9.75
N TYR A 156 5.00 7.80 -10.89
CA TYR A 156 4.76 9.15 -11.41
C TYR A 156 3.31 9.34 -11.83
N ASP A 157 2.78 8.41 -12.64
CA ASP A 157 1.38 8.46 -13.10
C ASP A 157 0.40 8.37 -11.93
N PHE A 158 0.75 7.64 -10.87
CA PHE A 158 -0.03 7.59 -9.64
C PHE A 158 -0.07 8.95 -8.92
N CYS A 159 1.10 9.59 -8.76
CA CYS A 159 1.18 10.93 -8.16
C CYS A 159 0.38 11.95 -8.97
N ASP A 160 0.47 11.90 -10.31
CA ASP A 160 -0.27 12.79 -11.20
C ASP A 160 -1.78 12.50 -11.17
N PHE A 161 -2.17 11.22 -11.06
CA PHE A 161 -3.58 10.81 -10.96
C PHE A 161 -4.26 11.41 -9.73
N PHE A 162 -3.55 11.45 -8.60
CA PHE A 162 -4.02 12.04 -7.35
C PHE A 162 -3.55 13.47 -7.12
N GLY A 163 -2.82 14.09 -8.05
CA GLY A 163 -2.45 15.50 -7.98
C GLY A 163 -1.66 15.83 -6.71
N PHE A 164 -0.71 14.97 -6.36
CA PHE A 164 0.14 15.19 -5.20
C PHE A 164 0.80 16.56 -5.28
N SER A 165 0.83 17.30 -4.16
CA SER A 165 1.64 18.51 -4.06
C SER A 165 3.11 18.18 -4.34
N ASP A 166 3.89 19.17 -4.76
CA ASP A 166 5.31 18.94 -5.09
C ASP A 166 6.08 18.30 -3.93
N GLU A 167 5.79 18.71 -2.70
CA GLU A 167 6.37 18.12 -1.49
C GLU A 167 6.00 16.65 -1.34
N LYS A 168 4.70 16.32 -1.35
CA LYS A 168 4.21 14.94 -1.19
C LYS A 168 4.64 14.04 -2.34
N ARG A 169 4.74 14.60 -3.55
CA ARG A 169 5.26 13.91 -4.74
C ARG A 169 6.73 13.54 -4.55
N ARG A 170 7.58 14.49 -4.15
CA ARG A 170 9.01 14.23 -3.90
C ARG A 170 9.19 13.18 -2.81
N GLU A 171 8.45 13.32 -1.71
CA GLU A 171 8.49 12.40 -0.57
C GLU A 171 8.08 10.98 -1.00
N PHE A 172 6.96 10.83 -1.71
CA PHE A 172 6.49 9.52 -2.19
C PHE A 172 7.50 8.85 -3.14
N ILE A 173 8.04 9.63 -4.08
CA ILE A 173 9.01 9.15 -5.07
C ILE A 173 10.31 8.73 -4.38
N HIS A 174 10.83 9.54 -3.46
CA HIS A 174 12.05 9.23 -2.67
C HIS A 174 11.95 7.86 -2.00
N PHE A 175 10.89 7.64 -1.22
CA PHE A 175 10.71 6.37 -0.51
C PHE A 175 10.41 5.19 -1.45
N ALA A 176 9.78 5.43 -2.60
CA ALA A 176 9.61 4.40 -3.62
C ALA A 176 10.96 3.94 -4.20
N TRP A 177 11.88 4.87 -4.45
CA TRP A 177 13.23 4.57 -4.93
C TRP A 177 14.09 3.89 -3.87
N LEU A 178 14.02 4.34 -2.60
CA LEU A 178 14.69 3.66 -1.49
C LEU A 178 14.23 2.21 -1.38
N ALA A 179 12.91 1.98 -1.40
CA ALA A 179 12.34 0.64 -1.31
C ALA A 179 12.76 -0.26 -2.48
N LEU A 180 12.85 0.31 -3.68
CA LEU A 180 13.37 -0.41 -4.84
C LEU A 180 14.88 -0.68 -4.74
N GLY A 181 15.65 0.26 -4.18
CA GLY A 181 17.08 0.12 -3.89
C GLY A 181 17.37 -1.04 -2.93
N CYS A 182 16.53 -1.23 -1.91
CA CYS A 182 16.61 -2.35 -0.97
C CYS A 182 16.44 -3.73 -1.64
N VAL A 183 15.79 -3.77 -2.80
CA VAL A 183 15.46 -5.02 -3.52
C VAL A 183 16.46 -5.32 -4.63
N ARG A 184 17.14 -4.29 -5.16
CA ARG A 184 18.10 -4.39 -6.27
C ARG A 184 19.54 -4.66 -5.82
N ASP A 185 19.72 -5.08 -4.58
CA ASP A 185 21.02 -5.48 -3.98
C ASP A 185 22.11 -4.42 -4.14
N THR A 186 21.89 -3.28 -3.50
CA THR A 186 22.81 -2.14 -3.51
C THR A 186 23.75 -2.20 -2.30
N VAL A 187 24.97 -1.65 -2.42
CA VAL A 187 26.03 -1.69 -1.38
C VAL A 187 25.57 -1.07 -0.04
N ASP A 188 24.55 -0.23 -0.08
CA ASP A 188 23.92 0.53 1.00
C ASP A 188 22.54 -0.03 1.42
N ARG A 189 22.23 -1.29 1.09
CA ARG A 189 20.92 -1.91 1.35
C ARG A 189 20.46 -1.81 2.81
N ALA A 190 21.36 -2.02 3.76
CA ALA A 190 21.04 -1.99 5.18
C ALA A 190 20.67 -0.57 5.66
N GLU A 191 21.40 0.43 5.17
CA GLU A 191 21.16 1.85 5.46
C GLU A 191 19.81 2.31 4.90
N LYS A 192 19.54 2.01 3.62
CA LYS A 192 18.25 2.32 2.98
C LYS A 192 17.07 1.64 3.69
N LEU A 193 17.27 0.40 4.14
CA LEU A 193 16.24 -0.32 4.87
C LEU A 193 16.00 0.33 6.24
N SER A 194 17.06 0.71 6.95
CA SER A 194 16.96 1.40 8.23
C SER A 194 16.23 2.74 8.09
N GLU A 195 16.54 3.53 7.05
CA GLU A 195 15.85 4.80 6.76
C GLU A 195 14.35 4.59 6.51
N LEU A 196 14.00 3.59 5.69
CA LEU A 196 12.61 3.23 5.43
C LEU A 196 11.87 2.79 6.71
N GLU A 197 12.48 1.95 7.52
CA GLU A 197 11.87 1.43 8.74
C GLU A 197 11.65 2.52 9.78
N GLN A 198 12.66 3.36 9.98
CA GLN A 198 12.57 4.51 10.87
C GLN A 198 11.44 5.45 10.43
N LYS A 199 11.43 5.86 9.16
CA LYS A 199 10.40 6.79 8.68
C LYS A 199 9.01 6.18 8.74
N ALA A 200 8.89 4.90 8.42
CA ALA A 200 7.63 4.20 8.57
C ALA A 200 7.18 4.28 10.04
N ASP A 201 8.05 3.99 11.00
CA ASP A 201 7.71 4.06 12.43
C ASP A 201 7.32 5.45 12.93
N ASP A 202 8.02 6.50 12.48
CA ASP A 202 7.65 7.88 12.74
C ASP A 202 6.20 8.15 12.28
N TYR A 203 5.86 7.77 11.05
CA TYR A 203 4.50 7.95 10.54
C TYR A 203 3.45 7.11 11.26
N LYS A 204 3.73 5.86 11.68
CA LYS A 204 2.72 5.14 12.51
C LYS A 204 2.50 5.87 13.82
N ASN A 205 3.54 6.47 14.40
CA ASN A 205 3.40 7.20 15.65
C ASN A 205 2.57 8.47 15.42
N GLU A 206 2.86 9.23 14.37
CA GLU A 206 2.06 10.41 13.98
C GLU A 206 0.58 10.07 13.74
N LEU A 207 0.29 8.94 13.08
CA LEU A 207 -1.09 8.48 12.87
C LEU A 207 -1.83 8.19 14.18
N LYS A 208 -1.12 7.68 15.19
CA LYS A 208 -1.69 7.38 16.52
C LYS A 208 -1.91 8.65 17.36
N THR A 209 -1.08 9.66 17.18
CA THR A 209 -1.10 10.87 18.01
C THR A 209 -1.88 12.02 17.37
N ASN A 210 -2.16 12.00 16.06
CA ASN A 210 -2.89 13.05 15.39
C ASN A 210 -4.41 12.80 15.41
N PRO A 211 -5.21 13.55 16.21
CA PRO A 211 -6.66 13.36 16.31
C PRO A 211 -7.41 13.60 14.99
N LYS A 212 -6.85 14.39 14.05
CA LYS A 212 -7.44 14.59 12.72
C LYS A 212 -7.24 13.39 11.80
N ILE A 213 -6.32 12.49 12.16
CA ILE A 213 -6.06 11.26 11.42
C ILE A 213 -6.52 10.03 12.22
N ASN A 214 -6.72 10.15 13.55
CA ASN A 214 -6.98 9.03 14.44
C ASN A 214 -8.29 8.31 14.04
N PHE A 215 -8.08 7.11 13.51
CA PHE A 215 -9.09 6.16 13.11
C PHE A 215 -9.56 5.37 14.34
N SER A 216 -10.47 5.95 15.12
CA SER A 216 -11.32 5.14 16.00
C SER A 216 -12.62 4.85 15.24
N ASN A 217 -12.81 3.56 14.93
CA ASN A 217 -13.92 2.89 14.24
C ASN A 217 -15.24 3.65 14.06
#